data_AF-A0A136N6I4-F1
#
_entry.id   AF-A0A136N6I4-F1
#
_cell.length_a   1.000
_cell.length_b   1.000
_cell.length_c   1.000
_cell.angle_alpha   90.00
_cell.angle_beta   90.00
_cell.angle_gamma   90.00
#
_symmetry.space_group_name_H-M   'P 1'
#
loop_
_entity.id
_entity.type
_entity.pdbx_description
1 polymer ?
#
loop_
_entity_poly.entity_id
_entity_poly.type
_entity_poly.pdbx_seq_one_letter_code
_entity_poly.pdbx_strand_id
1 'polypeptide(L)'
;MKKQITIFTLLVCMTIMSWANNVTVSNVVLNGQNVGNHYSLINYNITWDNSWRTNTNENNYDGCWIFAKFRKINSNNWQHATINYVAPGTAAACGHTQPGGSTITTPSDGKGVFMYRSANGQGTVNWSGVKLRWNYGVDGVADNDSVEIRLFAVEMVYCPQGAFNLGSGGSENYHFRDGLVDTYYPITSEGSINCGPVAGQLYTQGGVFWISGTLPAAYPKGYNAVWCMKYEISQQQYADFLNTIDYAKYINRTTYGGYNMTGTHPNLIPDNPERAVNYIGAEDVLSLLDWSALRPMTELEFEKNL
;
A
#
# COMPACT_ATOMS: atom_id res chain seq x y z
N MET A 1 59.35 25.52 -20.54
CA MET A 1 58.70 24.51 -19.69
C MET A 1 57.44 25.10 -19.08
N LYS A 2 56.26 24.85 -19.67
CA LYS A 2 54.97 25.23 -19.07
C LYS A 2 54.37 23.95 -18.47
N LYS A 3 54.31 23.86 -17.14
CA LYS A 3 53.64 22.77 -16.44
C LYS A 3 52.13 23.04 -16.50
N GLN A 4 51.39 22.21 -17.24
CA GLN A 4 49.93 22.19 -17.14
C GLN A 4 49.56 21.31 -15.95
N ILE A 5 48.86 21.90 -14.98
CA ILE A 5 48.27 21.20 -13.84
C ILE A 5 46.87 20.78 -14.30
N THR A 6 46.69 19.48 -14.53
CA THR A 6 45.37 18.90 -14.78
C THR A 6 44.69 18.68 -13.44
N ILE A 7 43.65 19.46 -13.15
CA ILE A 7 42.77 19.24 -12.00
C ILE A 7 41.82 18.10 -12.36
N PHE A 8 41.96 16.97 -11.67
CA PHE A 8 41.07 15.83 -11.78
C PHE A 8 39.93 16.03 -10.78
N THR A 9 38.77 16.51 -11.25
CA THR A 9 37.57 16.63 -10.41
C THR A 9 36.99 15.23 -10.21
N LEU A 10 37.19 14.66 -9.02
CA LEU A 10 36.57 13.40 -8.60
C LEU A 10 35.06 13.64 -8.40
N LEU A 11 34.24 13.19 -9.35
CA LEU A 11 32.79 13.18 -9.22
C LEU A 11 32.41 12.10 -8.19
N VAL A 12 32.21 12.52 -6.94
CA VAL A 12 31.66 11.64 -5.89
C VAL A 12 30.17 11.45 -6.18
N CYS A 13 29.84 10.36 -6.86
CA CYS A 13 28.46 9.85 -6.89
C CYS A 13 28.10 9.42 -5.47
N MET A 14 27.38 10.27 -4.72
CA MET A 14 26.66 9.82 -3.52
C MET A 14 25.56 8.86 -3.99
N THR A 15 25.86 7.57 -4.01
CA THR A 15 24.80 6.55 -4.03
C THR A 15 24.15 6.58 -2.66
N ILE A 16 23.12 7.40 -2.51
CA ILE A 16 22.13 7.19 -1.45
C ILE A 16 21.57 5.79 -1.67
N MET A 17 22.09 4.81 -0.92
CA MET A 17 21.47 3.51 -0.84
C MET A 17 20.11 3.74 -0.19
N SER A 18 19.04 3.73 -0.99
CA SER A 18 17.69 3.59 -0.45
C SER A 18 17.63 2.20 0.18
N TRP A 19 17.73 2.13 1.50
CA TRP A 19 17.47 0.87 2.19
C TRP A 19 15.98 0.57 2.05
N ALA A 20 15.66 -0.39 1.18
CA ALA A 20 14.38 -1.07 1.22
C ALA A 20 14.25 -1.73 2.60
N ASN A 21 13.03 -1.79 3.11
CA ASN A 21 12.78 -2.35 4.42
C ASN A 21 12.50 -3.86 4.38
N ASN A 22 12.67 -4.51 3.22
CA ASN A 22 12.82 -5.97 3.07
C ASN A 22 11.71 -6.79 3.74
N VAL A 23 10.45 -6.36 3.63
CA VAL A 23 9.35 -7.13 4.21
C VAL A 23 9.31 -8.56 3.66
N THR A 24 9.28 -9.53 4.56
CA THR A 24 9.23 -10.95 4.22
C THR A 24 8.21 -11.64 5.12
N VAL A 25 7.28 -12.37 4.49
CA VAL A 25 6.44 -13.35 5.18
C VAL A 25 7.01 -14.75 4.98
N SER A 26 6.99 -15.56 6.03
CA SER A 26 7.53 -16.92 5.99
C SER A 26 6.70 -17.89 6.83
N ASN A 27 6.93 -19.19 6.64
CA ASN A 27 6.23 -20.26 7.36
C ASN A 27 4.69 -20.16 7.26
N VAL A 28 4.19 -19.78 6.09
CA VAL A 28 2.76 -19.65 5.82
C VAL A 28 2.12 -21.03 5.82
N VAL A 29 1.22 -21.30 6.76
CA VAL A 29 0.50 -22.59 6.87
C VAL A 29 -0.92 -22.40 7.39
N LEU A 30 -1.85 -23.20 6.88
CA LEU A 30 -3.21 -23.29 7.41
C LEU A 30 -3.28 -24.35 8.51
N ASN A 31 -3.81 -23.98 9.68
CA ASN A 31 -4.16 -24.93 10.74
C ASN A 31 -5.34 -24.40 11.57
N GLY A 32 -5.73 -25.13 12.62
CA GLY A 32 -6.77 -24.66 13.55
C GLY A 32 -8.15 -24.52 12.91
N GLN A 33 -8.47 -25.40 11.95
CA GLN A 33 -9.77 -25.43 11.30
C GLN A 33 -10.89 -25.63 12.32
N ASN A 34 -11.96 -24.85 12.18
CA ASN A 34 -13.20 -25.01 12.91
C ASN A 34 -14.34 -25.20 11.90
N VAL A 35 -14.80 -26.45 11.77
CA VAL A 35 -15.86 -26.84 10.84
C VAL A 35 -17.24 -26.34 11.25
N GLY A 36 -17.47 -26.05 12.54
CA GLY A 36 -18.76 -25.53 13.01
C GLY A 36 -18.97 -24.05 12.65
N ASN A 37 -17.89 -23.28 12.57
CA ASN A 37 -17.91 -21.85 12.26
C ASN A 37 -17.26 -21.52 10.89
N HIS A 38 -16.88 -22.54 10.13
CA HIS A 38 -16.25 -22.46 8.81
C HIS A 38 -15.07 -21.47 8.70
N TYR A 39 -14.10 -21.60 9.61
CA TYR A 39 -12.87 -20.81 9.56
C TYR A 39 -11.60 -21.65 9.79
N SER A 40 -10.48 -21.16 9.28
CA SER A 40 -9.12 -21.68 9.55
C SER A 40 -8.19 -20.53 9.93
N LEU A 41 -7.03 -20.86 10.50
CA LEU A 41 -6.01 -19.88 10.85
C LEU A 41 -4.86 -19.90 9.84
N ILE A 42 -4.57 -18.74 9.25
CA ILE A 42 -3.38 -18.49 8.46
C ILE A 42 -2.25 -18.16 9.43
N ASN A 43 -1.33 -19.10 9.62
CA ASN A 43 -0.18 -18.94 10.50
C ASN A 43 1.01 -18.49 9.68
N TYR A 44 1.78 -17.53 10.18
CA TYR A 44 2.99 -17.05 9.52
C TYR A 44 3.93 -16.34 10.49
N ASN A 45 5.13 -16.10 10.01
CA ASN A 45 6.08 -15.16 10.59
C ASN A 45 6.26 -13.98 9.63
N ILE A 46 6.60 -12.81 10.16
CA ILE A 46 6.89 -11.61 9.37
C ILE A 46 8.11 -10.89 9.92
N THR A 47 8.94 -10.39 9.02
CA THR A 47 10.10 -9.55 9.34
C THR A 47 10.18 -8.41 8.35
N TRP A 48 10.66 -7.25 8.81
CA TRP A 48 11.09 -6.14 7.96
C TRP A 48 12.05 -5.24 8.75
N ASP A 49 12.96 -4.60 8.04
CA ASP A 49 13.99 -3.73 8.58
C ASP A 49 13.47 -2.31 8.80
N ASN A 50 14.23 -1.51 9.56
CA ASN A 50 13.99 -0.08 9.82
C ASN A 50 12.52 0.27 10.13
N SER A 51 11.82 -0.58 10.88
CA SER A 51 10.50 -0.24 11.38
C SER A 51 10.60 0.89 12.40
N TRP A 52 9.64 1.79 12.45
CA TRP A 52 9.57 2.84 13.46
C TRP A 52 8.14 3.12 13.93
N ARG A 53 8.04 3.62 15.15
CA ARG A 53 6.84 4.29 15.66
C ARG A 53 7.24 5.44 16.56
N THR A 54 6.68 6.62 16.29
CA THR A 54 6.85 7.82 17.11
C THR A 54 5.47 8.40 17.47
N ASN A 55 5.40 9.03 18.64
CA ASN A 55 4.27 9.89 19.02
C ASN A 55 4.67 11.35 19.25
N THR A 56 5.92 11.68 18.92
CA THR A 56 6.45 13.05 18.92
C THR A 56 6.59 13.54 17.49
N ASN A 57 6.41 14.85 17.29
CA ASN A 57 6.46 15.53 15.98
C ASN A 57 5.39 15.00 15.00
N GLU A 58 5.80 14.23 14.00
CA GLU A 58 4.94 13.75 12.92
C GLU A 58 3.88 12.76 13.40
N ASN A 59 4.05 12.16 14.58
CA ASN A 59 3.12 11.18 15.17
C ASN A 59 2.72 10.06 14.16
N ASN A 60 3.69 9.64 13.35
CA ASN A 60 3.54 8.64 12.32
C ASN A 60 4.27 7.34 12.71
N TYR A 61 3.99 6.28 11.97
CA TYR A 61 4.64 5.00 12.16
C TYR A 61 4.51 4.14 10.92
N ASP A 62 5.40 3.18 10.78
CA ASP A 62 5.32 2.20 9.69
C ASP A 62 4.58 0.93 10.12
N GLY A 63 4.22 0.15 9.12
CA GLY A 63 3.54 -1.12 9.29
C GLY A 63 3.46 -1.88 7.97
N CYS A 64 2.71 -2.97 7.98
CA CYS A 64 2.42 -3.75 6.79
C CYS A 64 0.90 -3.87 6.60
N TRP A 65 0.45 -3.68 5.36
CA TRP A 65 -0.83 -4.20 4.91
C TRP A 65 -0.65 -5.66 4.50
N ILE A 66 -1.39 -6.56 5.14
CA ILE A 66 -1.27 -8.01 4.94
C ILE A 66 -2.61 -8.56 4.47
N PHE A 67 -2.59 -9.25 3.33
CA PHE A 67 -3.78 -9.87 2.74
C PHE A 67 -3.42 -11.23 2.15
N ALA A 68 -4.43 -12.08 1.93
CA ALA A 68 -4.23 -13.43 1.42
C ALA A 68 -5.04 -13.71 0.16
N LYS A 69 -4.43 -14.43 -0.76
CA LYS A 69 -5.08 -15.04 -1.92
C LYS A 69 -5.13 -16.53 -1.73
N PHE A 70 -6.22 -17.15 -2.17
CA PHE A 70 -6.36 -18.60 -2.15
C PHE A 70 -6.92 -19.12 -3.47
N ARG A 71 -6.71 -20.40 -3.73
CA ARG A 71 -7.42 -21.14 -4.77
C ARG A 71 -7.66 -22.57 -4.30
N LYS A 72 -8.74 -23.20 -4.76
CA LYS A 72 -8.93 -24.64 -4.58
C LYS A 72 -7.90 -25.39 -5.43
N ILE A 73 -7.36 -26.52 -4.96
CA ILE A 73 -6.29 -27.25 -5.67
C ILE A 73 -6.70 -27.69 -7.09
N ASN A 74 -7.99 -27.88 -7.32
CA ASN A 74 -8.58 -28.23 -8.63
C ASN A 74 -9.05 -27.02 -9.45
N SER A 75 -8.67 -25.80 -9.04
CA SER A 75 -9.05 -24.55 -9.69
C SER A 75 -7.82 -23.70 -10.00
N ASN A 76 -7.84 -23.01 -11.13
CA ASN A 76 -6.84 -22.00 -11.46
C ASN A 76 -7.25 -20.59 -11.02
N ASN A 77 -8.47 -20.43 -10.49
CA ASN A 77 -9.03 -19.15 -10.10
C ASN A 77 -8.55 -18.74 -8.70
N TRP A 78 -7.75 -17.68 -8.65
CA TRP A 78 -7.32 -17.04 -7.42
C TRP A 78 -8.40 -16.10 -6.89
N GLN A 79 -8.71 -16.23 -5.60
CA GLN A 79 -9.72 -15.46 -4.89
C GLN A 79 -9.10 -14.74 -3.69
N HIS A 80 -9.76 -13.68 -3.25
CA HIS A 80 -9.34 -12.91 -2.07
C HIS A 80 -9.93 -13.55 -0.80
N ALA A 81 -9.10 -13.84 0.20
CA ALA A 81 -9.52 -14.44 1.47
C ALA A 81 -10.22 -13.42 2.38
N THR A 82 -11.41 -13.75 2.88
CA THR A 82 -12.15 -12.90 3.83
C THR A 82 -11.63 -13.12 5.26
N ILE A 83 -10.81 -12.18 5.72
CA ILE A 83 -10.29 -12.12 7.09
C ILE A 83 -11.41 -11.70 8.04
N ASN A 84 -11.54 -12.41 9.16
CA ASN A 84 -12.59 -12.16 10.12
C ASN A 84 -12.50 -10.75 10.70
N TYR A 85 -13.61 -10.02 10.67
CA TYR A 85 -13.75 -8.71 11.31
C TYR A 85 -14.87 -8.76 12.37
N VAL A 86 -14.55 -8.26 13.55
CA VAL A 86 -15.54 -7.94 14.59
C VAL A 86 -15.14 -6.58 15.16
N ALA A 87 -16.08 -5.63 15.22
CA ALA A 87 -15.82 -4.31 15.78
C ALA A 87 -15.22 -4.42 17.21
N PRO A 88 -14.14 -3.70 17.54
CA PRO A 88 -13.56 -2.58 16.79
C PRO A 88 -12.41 -2.95 15.82
N GLY A 89 -12.29 -4.21 15.40
CA GLY A 89 -11.24 -4.66 14.48
C GLY A 89 -9.92 -5.05 15.16
N THR A 90 -9.87 -5.10 16.50
CA THR A 90 -8.67 -5.54 17.23
C THR A 90 -8.41 -7.03 17.00
N ALA A 91 -7.14 -7.45 17.04
CA ALA A 91 -6.75 -8.87 16.94
C ALA A 91 -7.60 -9.81 17.80
N ALA A 92 -7.80 -9.47 19.09
CA ALA A 92 -8.57 -10.28 20.02
C ALA A 92 -10.04 -10.42 19.60
N ALA A 93 -10.72 -9.32 19.28
CA ALA A 93 -12.11 -9.33 18.82
C ALA A 93 -12.27 -10.15 17.53
N CYS A 94 -11.32 -10.03 16.62
CA CYS A 94 -11.33 -10.73 15.33
C CYS A 94 -10.86 -12.20 15.43
N GLY A 95 -10.48 -12.70 16.61
CA GLY A 95 -9.99 -14.06 16.80
C GLY A 95 -8.63 -14.32 16.13
N HIS A 96 -7.80 -13.28 16.03
CA HIS A 96 -6.43 -13.35 15.55
C HIS A 96 -5.46 -13.58 16.73
N THR A 97 -4.23 -14.00 16.42
CA THR A 97 -3.11 -14.01 17.37
C THR A 97 -2.06 -13.03 16.88
N GLN A 98 -1.72 -12.03 17.71
CA GLN A 98 -0.64 -11.09 17.45
C GLN A 98 0.51 -11.32 18.44
N PRO A 99 1.78 -11.33 18.00
CA PRO A 99 2.93 -11.44 18.89
C PRO A 99 3.11 -10.21 19.79
N GLY A 100 3.82 -10.40 20.91
CA GLY A 100 4.20 -9.30 21.79
C GLY A 100 4.97 -8.22 21.04
N GLY A 101 4.66 -6.95 21.32
CA GLY A 101 5.28 -5.82 20.63
C GLY A 101 4.63 -5.43 19.31
N SER A 102 3.68 -6.22 18.79
CA SER A 102 2.91 -5.89 17.58
C SER A 102 1.45 -5.53 17.88
N THR A 103 0.81 -4.87 16.93
CA THR A 103 -0.64 -4.62 16.88
C THR A 103 -1.16 -5.04 15.52
N ILE A 104 -2.30 -5.76 15.49
CA ILE A 104 -3.06 -6.11 14.29
C ILE A 104 -4.43 -5.43 14.37
N THR A 105 -4.79 -4.72 13.31
CA THR A 105 -6.11 -4.12 13.13
C THR A 105 -6.72 -4.53 11.79
N THR A 106 -7.94 -5.06 11.82
CA THR A 106 -8.71 -5.48 10.65
C THR A 106 -9.72 -4.40 10.28
N PRO A 107 -9.69 -3.84 9.05
CA PRO A 107 -10.75 -2.99 8.55
C PRO A 107 -12.09 -3.74 8.43
N SER A 108 -13.19 -3.00 8.40
CA SER A 108 -14.55 -3.58 8.40
C SER A 108 -14.90 -4.39 7.15
N ASP A 109 -14.14 -4.24 6.06
CA ASP A 109 -14.31 -5.02 4.83
C ASP A 109 -13.73 -6.45 4.93
N GLY A 110 -12.90 -6.72 5.94
CA GLY A 110 -12.24 -8.01 6.14
C GLY A 110 -11.32 -8.42 4.98
N LYS A 111 -10.77 -7.48 4.21
CA LYS A 111 -9.90 -7.79 3.04
C LYS A 111 -8.40 -7.76 3.34
N GLY A 112 -8.05 -7.74 4.62
CA GLY A 112 -6.67 -7.79 5.08
C GLY A 112 -6.57 -7.20 6.46
N VAL A 113 -5.34 -6.97 6.90
CA VAL A 113 -5.04 -6.35 8.20
C VAL A 113 -3.87 -5.40 8.08
N PHE A 114 -3.86 -4.35 8.91
CA PHE A 114 -2.65 -3.62 9.22
C PHE A 114 -1.94 -4.27 10.40
N MET A 115 -0.63 -4.47 10.28
CA MET A 115 0.23 -4.95 11.37
C MET A 115 1.41 -3.99 11.59
N TYR A 116 1.62 -3.52 12.83
CA TYR A 116 2.62 -2.50 13.15
C TYR A 116 3.08 -2.59 14.60
N ARG A 117 4.11 -1.82 14.98
CA ARG A 117 4.63 -1.80 16.37
C ARG A 117 3.56 -1.32 17.34
N SER A 118 3.38 -2.02 18.47
CA SER A 118 2.42 -1.64 19.51
C SER A 118 2.84 -0.44 20.37
N ALA A 119 4.12 -0.08 20.35
CA ALA A 119 4.70 1.02 21.13
C ALA A 119 5.78 1.75 20.32
N ASN A 120 6.15 2.94 20.77
CA ASN A 120 7.26 3.70 20.18
C ASN A 120 8.55 2.89 20.18
N GLY A 121 9.32 3.05 19.11
CA GLY A 121 10.60 2.36 18.96
C GLY A 121 10.99 2.25 17.50
N GLN A 122 12.21 1.79 17.26
CA GLN A 122 12.76 1.65 15.91
C GLN A 122 13.62 0.38 15.77
N GLY A 123 13.89 0.00 14.53
CA GLY A 123 14.78 -1.11 14.15
C GLY A 123 14.04 -2.24 13.44
N THR A 124 14.72 -3.37 13.23
CA THR A 124 14.09 -4.55 12.62
C THR A 124 12.98 -5.09 13.51
N VAL A 125 11.88 -5.50 12.89
CA VAL A 125 10.86 -6.34 13.52
C VAL A 125 11.02 -7.77 13.04
N ASN A 126 10.86 -8.72 13.96
CA ASN A 126 10.88 -10.14 13.66
C ASN A 126 9.84 -10.80 14.56
N TRP A 127 8.66 -11.03 14.00
CA TRP A 127 7.51 -11.55 14.72
C TRP A 127 7.13 -12.92 14.20
N SER A 128 6.95 -13.86 15.11
CA SER A 128 6.63 -15.24 14.82
C SER A 128 5.32 -15.67 15.48
N GLY A 129 4.67 -16.68 14.90
CA GLY A 129 3.43 -17.23 15.44
C GLY A 129 2.23 -16.30 15.28
N VAL A 130 2.24 -15.43 14.26
CA VAL A 130 1.07 -14.62 13.90
C VAL A 130 -0.01 -15.55 13.36
N LYS A 131 -1.28 -15.32 13.73
CA LYS A 131 -2.42 -16.09 13.21
C LYS A 131 -3.54 -15.17 12.79
N LEU A 132 -3.94 -15.22 11.53
CA LEU A 132 -5.13 -14.52 11.02
C LEU A 132 -6.26 -15.52 10.83
N ARG A 133 -7.45 -15.15 11.29
CA ARG A 133 -8.65 -15.97 11.11
C ARG A 133 -9.22 -15.70 9.72
N TRP A 134 -9.19 -16.70 8.86
CA TRP A 134 -9.81 -16.69 7.55
C TRP A 134 -11.15 -17.43 7.61
N ASN A 135 -12.24 -16.72 7.33
CA ASN A 135 -13.59 -17.28 7.28
C ASN A 135 -13.85 -17.95 5.92
N TYR A 136 -13.17 -19.07 5.65
CA TYR A 136 -13.20 -19.74 4.35
C TYR A 136 -14.62 -20.10 3.87
N GLY A 137 -15.57 -20.33 4.78
CA GLY A 137 -16.96 -20.62 4.42
C GLY A 137 -17.65 -19.46 3.73
N VAL A 138 -17.29 -18.21 4.07
CA VAL A 138 -17.79 -16.99 3.41
C VAL A 138 -17.31 -16.92 1.96
N ASP A 139 -16.12 -17.48 1.69
CA ASP A 139 -15.53 -17.49 0.35
C ASP A 139 -15.90 -18.75 -0.47
N GLY A 140 -16.88 -19.53 0.00
CA GLY A 140 -17.41 -20.70 -0.71
C GLY A 140 -16.48 -21.91 -0.73
N VAL A 141 -15.57 -22.01 0.23
CA VAL A 141 -14.72 -23.20 0.46
C VAL A 141 -15.46 -24.14 1.40
N ALA A 142 -15.62 -25.41 1.01
CA ALA A 142 -16.22 -26.43 1.87
C ALA A 142 -15.21 -26.96 2.89
N ASP A 143 -15.69 -27.55 4.00
CA ASP A 143 -14.81 -28.02 5.09
C ASP A 143 -13.79 -29.08 4.64
N ASN A 144 -14.09 -29.83 3.58
CA ASN A 144 -13.24 -30.87 3.00
C ASN A 144 -12.51 -30.44 1.71
N ASP A 145 -12.64 -29.17 1.29
CA ASP A 145 -11.89 -28.66 0.15
C ASP A 145 -10.42 -28.48 0.52
N SER A 146 -9.53 -28.88 -0.39
CA SER A 146 -8.10 -28.56 -0.30
C SER A 146 -7.81 -27.27 -1.06
N VAL A 147 -7.00 -26.39 -0.46
CA VAL A 147 -6.67 -25.08 -1.02
C VAL A 147 -5.17 -24.81 -0.99
N GLU A 148 -4.70 -24.03 -1.95
CA GLU A 148 -3.42 -23.30 -1.88
C GLU A 148 -3.70 -21.89 -1.35
N ILE A 149 -2.83 -21.40 -0.47
CA ILE A 149 -2.89 -20.03 0.04
C ILE A 149 -1.56 -19.32 -0.19
N ARG A 150 -1.63 -18.04 -0.56
CA ARG A 150 -0.49 -17.13 -0.65
C ARG A 150 -0.79 -15.89 0.19
N LEU A 151 0.16 -15.54 1.04
CA LEU A 151 0.09 -14.37 1.91
C LEU A 151 1.01 -13.30 1.32
N PHE A 152 0.51 -12.07 1.25
CA PHE A 152 1.25 -10.92 0.74
C PHE A 152 1.33 -9.86 1.85
N ALA A 153 2.44 -9.13 1.88
CA ALA A 153 2.64 -8.00 2.76
C ALA A 153 3.15 -6.81 1.92
N VAL A 154 2.55 -5.64 2.12
CA VAL A 154 2.95 -4.38 1.52
C VAL A 154 3.37 -3.46 2.65
N GLU A 155 4.56 -2.88 2.57
CA GLU A 155 5.00 -1.91 3.57
C GLU A 155 4.24 -0.60 3.42
N MET A 156 3.73 -0.10 4.55
CA MET A 156 2.88 1.07 4.63
C MET A 156 3.40 2.05 5.67
N VAL A 157 3.04 3.31 5.52
CA VAL A 157 3.22 4.35 6.54
C VAL A 157 1.85 4.90 6.92
N TYR A 158 1.62 5.00 8.22
CA TYR A 158 0.45 5.67 8.77
C TYR A 158 0.70 7.18 8.81
N CYS A 159 0.00 7.92 7.95
CA CYS A 159 -0.05 9.37 7.99
C CYS A 159 -1.22 9.80 8.88
N PRO A 160 -0.98 10.47 10.01
CA PRO A 160 -2.03 10.83 10.94
C PRO A 160 -2.98 11.89 10.37
N GLN A 161 -4.15 11.96 10.98
CA GLN A 161 -5.10 13.04 10.70
C GLN A 161 -4.45 14.39 11.04
N GLY A 162 -4.60 15.36 10.15
CA GLY A 162 -4.01 16.67 10.35
C GLY A 162 -4.35 17.64 9.24
N ALA A 163 -4.46 18.91 9.60
CA ALA A 163 -4.56 19.99 8.62
C ALA A 163 -3.20 20.18 7.92
N PHE A 164 -3.23 20.55 6.65
CA PHE A 164 -2.03 20.85 5.86
C PHE A 164 -2.34 21.92 4.80
N ASN A 165 -1.28 22.46 4.21
CA ASN A 165 -1.39 23.42 3.12
C ASN A 165 -1.15 22.68 1.80
N LEU A 166 -2.14 22.71 0.91
CA LEU A 166 -2.07 22.15 -0.44
C LEU A 166 -1.54 23.23 -1.39
N GLY A 167 -0.55 22.89 -2.20
CA GLY A 167 0.21 23.83 -3.01
C GLY A 167 1.44 24.37 -2.28
N SER A 168 2.51 24.55 -3.04
CA SER A 168 3.78 25.14 -2.57
C SER A 168 3.66 26.61 -2.14
N GLY A 169 2.65 27.33 -2.65
CA GLY A 169 2.62 28.79 -2.63
C GLY A 169 3.73 29.44 -3.47
N GLY A 170 4.39 28.65 -4.32
CA GLY A 170 5.45 29.07 -5.23
C GLY A 170 4.92 29.49 -6.59
N SER A 171 5.80 29.43 -7.60
CA SER A 171 5.50 29.85 -8.98
C SER A 171 5.53 28.68 -9.98
N GLU A 172 5.41 27.44 -9.50
CA GLU A 172 5.35 26.25 -10.34
C GLU A 172 4.12 26.29 -11.26
N ASN A 173 4.21 25.66 -12.42
CA ASN A 173 3.04 25.58 -13.29
C ASN A 173 2.02 24.59 -12.72
N TYR A 174 0.74 24.95 -12.83
CA TYR A 174 -0.43 24.12 -12.51
C TYR A 174 -0.58 23.70 -11.05
N HIS A 175 0.12 24.34 -10.11
CA HIS A 175 0.02 24.06 -8.68
C HIS A 175 -1.39 24.36 -8.12
N PHE A 176 -1.78 23.65 -7.06
CA PHE A 176 -2.98 23.96 -6.29
C PHE A 176 -2.82 25.26 -5.51
N ARG A 177 -3.90 26.03 -5.41
CA ARG A 177 -3.88 27.33 -4.77
C ARG A 177 -5.26 27.82 -4.33
N ASP A 178 -5.26 28.90 -3.58
CA ASP A 178 -6.45 29.72 -3.39
C ASP A 178 -6.93 30.32 -4.72
N GLY A 179 -8.25 30.36 -4.91
CA GLY A 179 -8.87 30.82 -6.14
C GLY A 179 -8.57 32.27 -6.51
N LEU A 180 -8.43 33.16 -5.53
CA LEU A 180 -8.16 34.58 -5.78
C LEU A 180 -6.67 34.90 -5.72
N VAL A 181 -5.97 34.37 -4.70
CA VAL A 181 -4.56 34.69 -4.43
C VAL A 181 -3.66 33.53 -4.82
N ASP A 182 -2.54 33.80 -5.48
CA ASP A 182 -1.54 32.79 -5.86
C ASP A 182 -0.75 32.35 -4.63
N THR A 183 -1.40 31.54 -3.79
CA THR A 183 -0.90 31.03 -2.52
C THR A 183 -1.52 29.65 -2.24
N TYR A 184 -1.02 28.94 -1.23
CA TYR A 184 -1.51 27.62 -0.86
C TYR A 184 -3.01 27.60 -0.49
N TYR A 185 -3.63 26.44 -0.58
CA TYR A 185 -5.00 26.17 -0.14
C TYR A 185 -4.99 25.34 1.16
N PRO A 186 -5.51 25.86 2.30
CA PRO A 186 -5.50 25.11 3.55
C PRO A 186 -6.58 24.01 3.58
N ILE A 187 -6.16 22.76 3.77
CA ILE A 187 -7.04 21.62 4.03
C ILE A 187 -7.18 21.44 5.55
N THR A 188 -8.37 21.67 6.09
CA THR A 188 -8.64 21.66 7.55
C THR A 188 -9.69 20.64 7.99
N SER A 189 -10.34 19.95 7.04
CA SER A 189 -11.33 18.91 7.32
C SER A 189 -11.58 18.03 6.08
N GLU A 190 -12.35 16.96 6.26
CA GLU A 190 -12.94 16.21 5.14
C GLU A 190 -14.26 16.81 4.61
N GLY A 191 -14.62 18.04 5.00
CA GLY A 191 -15.81 18.73 4.49
C GLY A 191 -15.75 19.01 2.99
N SER A 192 -16.90 19.32 2.38
CA SER A 192 -16.94 19.69 0.96
C SER A 192 -16.14 20.98 0.69
N ILE A 193 -15.39 21.01 -0.41
CA ILE A 193 -14.62 22.18 -0.85
C ILE A 193 -15.23 22.72 -2.15
N ASN A 194 -15.51 24.01 -2.19
CA ASN A 194 -15.90 24.67 -3.44
C ASN A 194 -14.64 24.98 -4.26
N CYS A 195 -14.76 24.86 -5.57
CA CYS A 195 -13.65 24.98 -6.50
C CYS A 195 -13.94 26.04 -7.56
N GLY A 196 -12.99 26.96 -7.75
CA GLY A 196 -13.16 28.11 -8.62
C GLY A 196 -12.20 29.27 -8.28
N PRO A 197 -12.20 30.34 -9.09
CA PRO A 197 -11.22 31.42 -9.03
C PRO A 197 -11.60 32.51 -8.00
N VAL A 198 -12.29 32.16 -6.93
CA VAL A 198 -12.73 33.10 -5.88
C VAL A 198 -11.99 32.77 -4.58
N ALA A 199 -11.77 33.78 -3.73
CA ALA A 199 -11.10 33.61 -2.45
C ALA A 199 -11.79 32.53 -1.60
N GLY A 200 -11.00 31.65 -1.00
CA GLY A 200 -11.45 30.51 -0.20
C GLY A 200 -11.89 29.29 -0.99
N GLN A 201 -11.82 29.32 -2.33
CA GLN A 201 -12.09 28.17 -3.19
C GLN A 201 -10.80 27.51 -3.66
N LEU A 202 -10.82 26.19 -3.83
CA LEU A 202 -9.68 25.45 -4.38
C LEU A 202 -9.57 25.70 -5.87
N TYR A 203 -8.38 26.03 -6.34
CA TYR A 203 -8.12 26.30 -7.74
C TYR A 203 -6.76 25.77 -8.17
N THR A 204 -6.54 25.66 -9.48
CA THR A 204 -5.25 25.32 -10.06
C THR A 204 -4.71 26.50 -10.87
N GLN A 205 -3.41 26.74 -10.79
CA GLN A 205 -2.77 27.81 -11.55
C GLN A 205 -3.06 27.64 -13.05
N GLY A 206 -3.53 28.72 -13.68
CA GLY A 206 -3.96 28.73 -15.09
C GLY A 206 -5.34 28.09 -15.37
N GLY A 207 -6.04 27.57 -14.36
CA GLY A 207 -7.37 26.94 -14.54
C GLY A 207 -7.34 25.67 -15.40
N VAL A 208 -6.17 25.05 -15.55
CA VAL A 208 -5.93 23.98 -16.53
C VAL A 208 -6.60 22.67 -16.11
N PHE A 209 -6.61 22.38 -14.81
CA PHE A 209 -7.40 21.29 -14.27
C PHE A 209 -8.74 21.86 -13.81
N TRP A 210 -9.80 21.53 -14.55
CA TRP A 210 -11.17 22.03 -14.35
C TRP A 210 -11.81 21.51 -13.06
N ILE A 211 -11.27 21.91 -11.92
CA ILE A 211 -11.97 21.77 -10.65
C ILE A 211 -12.98 22.92 -10.59
N SER A 212 -14.08 22.73 -11.32
CA SER A 212 -15.26 23.58 -11.21
C SER A 212 -16.32 22.82 -10.44
N GLY A 213 -17.07 23.53 -9.59
CA GLY A 213 -18.09 22.94 -8.75
C GLY A 213 -17.60 22.67 -7.34
N THR A 214 -17.93 21.50 -6.80
CA THR A 214 -17.69 21.17 -5.40
C THR A 214 -17.06 19.79 -5.29
N LEU A 215 -15.89 19.71 -4.66
CA LEU A 215 -15.30 18.47 -4.20
C LEU A 215 -16.13 17.96 -3.00
N PRO A 216 -16.82 16.81 -3.12
CA PRO A 216 -17.74 16.36 -2.08
C PRO A 216 -17.00 15.89 -0.84
N ALA A 217 -17.70 15.86 0.30
CA ALA A 217 -17.13 15.39 1.56
C ALA A 217 -16.60 13.94 1.48
N ALA A 218 -17.20 13.10 0.64
CA ALA A 218 -16.79 11.71 0.44
C ALA A 218 -15.49 11.53 -0.35
N TYR A 219 -15.02 12.55 -1.07
CA TYR A 219 -13.74 12.49 -1.77
C TYR A 219 -12.59 12.68 -0.76
N PRO A 220 -11.61 11.77 -0.63
CA PRO A 220 -10.52 11.94 0.33
C PRO A 220 -9.68 13.18 0.01
N LYS A 221 -9.51 14.07 0.98
CA LYS A 221 -8.70 15.29 0.82
C LYS A 221 -7.39 15.23 1.58
N GLY A 222 -7.13 14.12 2.27
CA GLY A 222 -5.93 13.91 3.08
C GLY A 222 -6.01 14.52 4.48
N TYR A 223 -7.12 15.12 4.90
CA TYR A 223 -7.26 15.57 6.29
C TYR A 223 -7.31 14.37 7.23
N ASN A 224 -8.16 13.38 6.92
CA ASN A 224 -8.26 12.14 7.69
C ASN A 224 -6.94 11.37 7.66
N ALA A 225 -6.72 10.52 8.67
CA ALA A 225 -5.58 9.63 8.68
C ALA A 225 -5.66 8.63 7.51
N VAL A 226 -4.51 8.34 6.91
CA VAL A 226 -4.41 7.42 5.76
C VAL A 226 -3.17 6.54 5.92
N TRP A 227 -3.28 5.28 5.49
CA TRP A 227 -2.13 4.44 5.25
C TRP A 227 -1.72 4.57 3.78
N CYS A 228 -0.50 4.98 3.51
CA CYS A 228 0.07 5.01 2.17
C CYS A 228 1.14 3.93 2.03
N MET A 229 1.33 3.42 0.80
CA MET A 229 2.46 2.53 0.54
C MET A 229 3.76 3.30 0.76
N LYS A 230 4.72 2.65 1.41
CA LYS A 230 6.01 3.25 1.74
C LYS A 230 6.93 3.43 0.53
N TYR A 231 6.74 2.59 -0.48
CA TYR A 231 7.52 2.56 -1.71
C TYR A 231 6.58 2.47 -2.90
N GLU A 232 7.11 2.79 -4.08
CA GLU A 232 6.48 2.48 -5.35
C GLU A 232 6.29 0.96 -5.51
N ILE A 233 5.34 0.57 -6.38
CA ILE A 233 5.09 -0.84 -6.69
C ILE A 233 6.37 -1.45 -7.25
N SER A 234 6.88 -2.52 -6.63
CA SER A 234 8.07 -3.21 -7.09
C SER A 234 7.78 -4.20 -8.24
N GLN A 235 8.82 -4.61 -8.96
CA GLN A 235 8.70 -5.66 -9.98
C GLN A 235 8.26 -6.99 -9.36
N GLN A 236 8.69 -7.29 -8.13
CA GLN A 236 8.22 -8.47 -7.40
C GLN A 236 6.73 -8.39 -7.09
N GLN A 237 6.24 -7.25 -6.58
CA GLN A 237 4.80 -7.08 -6.30
C GLN A 237 3.96 -7.21 -7.57
N TYR A 238 4.44 -6.67 -8.70
CA TYR A 238 3.74 -6.84 -9.97
C TYR A 238 3.79 -8.29 -10.48
N ALA A 239 4.92 -8.99 -10.34
CA ALA A 239 5.02 -10.40 -10.72
C ALA A 239 4.11 -11.29 -9.86
N ASP A 240 4.05 -11.04 -8.55
CA ASP A 240 3.16 -11.74 -7.61
C ASP A 240 1.69 -11.57 -7.97
N PHE A 241 1.30 -10.35 -8.33
CA PHE A 241 -0.02 -10.04 -8.86
C PHE A 241 -0.30 -10.84 -10.14
N LEU A 242 0.56 -10.75 -11.15
CA LEU A 242 0.37 -11.45 -12.43
C LEU A 242 0.32 -12.97 -12.25
N ASN A 243 1.15 -13.53 -11.38
CA ASN A 243 1.18 -14.96 -11.07
C ASN A 243 -0.04 -15.45 -10.26
N THR A 244 -0.85 -14.53 -9.73
CA THR A 244 -2.03 -14.85 -8.91
C THR A 244 -3.32 -14.24 -9.44
N ILE A 245 -3.41 -14.11 -10.77
CA ILE A 245 -4.63 -13.84 -11.50
C ILE A 245 -4.85 -14.90 -12.58
N ASP A 246 -6.08 -14.99 -13.09
CA ASP A 246 -6.42 -15.90 -14.18
C ASP A 246 -5.61 -15.60 -15.44
N TYR A 247 -5.25 -16.65 -16.19
CA TYR A 247 -4.52 -16.50 -17.46
C TYR A 247 -5.26 -15.58 -18.45
N ALA A 248 -6.59 -15.68 -18.53
CA ALA A 248 -7.41 -14.81 -19.37
C ALA A 248 -7.29 -13.33 -18.98
N LYS A 249 -7.14 -13.01 -17.69
CA LYS A 249 -6.89 -11.64 -17.23
C LYS A 249 -5.45 -11.22 -17.54
N TYR A 250 -4.50 -12.12 -17.35
CA TYR A 250 -3.09 -11.89 -17.65
C TYR A 250 -2.86 -11.49 -19.12
N ILE A 251 -3.42 -12.22 -20.09
CA ILE A 251 -3.23 -11.92 -21.53
C ILE A 251 -3.89 -10.62 -22.01
N ASN A 252 -4.82 -10.06 -21.22
CA ASN A 252 -5.47 -8.78 -21.52
C ASN A 252 -4.67 -7.58 -20.98
N ARG A 253 -3.59 -7.80 -20.23
CA ARG A 253 -2.72 -6.70 -19.76
C ARG A 253 -1.75 -6.30 -20.84
N THR A 254 -1.68 -4.99 -21.09
CA THR A 254 -0.86 -4.44 -22.17
C THR A 254 0.61 -4.59 -21.82
N THR A 255 1.31 -5.51 -22.50
CA THR A 255 2.76 -5.67 -22.40
C THR A 255 3.46 -4.47 -23.03
N TYR A 256 3.52 -3.34 -22.31
CA TYR A 256 4.35 -2.22 -22.73
C TYR A 256 5.82 -2.65 -22.62
N GLY A 257 6.37 -3.09 -23.75
CA GLY A 257 7.80 -3.36 -23.94
C GLY A 257 8.44 -4.23 -22.87
N GLY A 258 8.00 -5.49 -22.76
CA GLY A 258 8.64 -6.50 -21.92
C GLY A 258 8.79 -6.05 -20.46
N TYR A 259 7.79 -6.36 -19.62
CA TYR A 259 7.99 -6.38 -18.18
C TYR A 259 9.31 -7.08 -17.93
N ASN A 260 10.30 -6.42 -17.31
CA ASN A 260 11.65 -6.96 -17.10
C ASN A 260 11.56 -8.22 -16.20
N MET A 261 11.09 -9.30 -16.79
CA MET A 261 10.58 -10.51 -16.19
C MET A 261 10.81 -11.64 -17.19
N THR A 262 11.26 -12.76 -16.67
CA THR A 262 11.43 -14.02 -17.40
C THR A 262 10.35 -15.03 -16.99
N GLY A 263 10.34 -16.20 -17.63
CA GLY A 263 9.37 -17.26 -17.36
C GLY A 263 8.04 -17.10 -18.10
N THR A 264 7.05 -17.89 -17.69
CA THR A 264 5.71 -17.89 -18.27
C THR A 264 4.68 -17.94 -17.16
N HIS A 265 3.55 -17.25 -17.32
CA HIS A 265 2.45 -17.30 -16.36
C HIS A 265 2.06 -18.76 -16.04
N PRO A 266 1.87 -19.14 -14.76
CA PRO A 266 1.88 -18.32 -13.54
C PRO A 266 3.23 -18.32 -12.77
N ASN A 267 4.35 -18.41 -13.49
CA ASN A 267 5.71 -18.48 -12.95
C ASN A 267 6.60 -17.38 -13.59
N LEU A 268 6.10 -16.15 -13.61
CA LEU A 268 6.89 -14.98 -14.00
C LEU A 268 7.89 -14.64 -12.91
N ILE A 269 9.13 -14.35 -13.29
CA ILE A 269 10.24 -14.05 -12.38
C ILE A 269 10.79 -12.68 -12.77
N PRO A 270 10.73 -11.67 -11.89
CA PRO A 270 11.28 -10.35 -12.19
C PRO A 270 12.80 -10.37 -12.22
N ASP A 271 13.39 -9.64 -13.18
CA ASP A 271 14.84 -9.52 -13.31
C ASP A 271 15.44 -8.71 -12.14
N ASN A 272 14.65 -7.76 -11.60
CA ASN A 272 15.07 -6.87 -10.51
C ASN A 272 13.92 -6.74 -9.49
N PRO A 273 13.73 -7.72 -8.59
CA PRO A 273 12.58 -7.83 -7.68
C PRO A 273 12.25 -6.54 -6.92
N GLU A 274 13.27 -5.86 -6.37
CA GLU A 274 13.11 -4.69 -5.50
C GLU A 274 13.03 -3.35 -6.23
N ARG A 275 13.19 -3.36 -7.55
CA ARG A 275 13.11 -2.12 -8.33
C ARG A 275 11.64 -1.76 -8.55
N ALA A 276 11.32 -0.46 -8.54
CA ALA A 276 10.03 0.02 -8.99
C ALA A 276 9.71 -0.54 -10.40
N VAL A 277 8.47 -1.00 -10.58
CA VAL A 277 7.98 -1.43 -11.88
C VAL A 277 7.75 -0.19 -12.75
N ASN A 278 8.33 -0.22 -13.95
CA ASN A 278 8.16 0.85 -14.94
C ASN A 278 7.27 0.34 -16.07
N TYR A 279 6.74 1.26 -16.87
CA TYR A 279 5.96 0.95 -18.08
C TYR A 279 4.65 0.17 -17.82
N ILE A 280 4.03 0.35 -16.64
CA ILE A 280 2.66 -0.12 -16.38
C ILE A 280 1.66 1.02 -16.57
N GLY A 281 0.49 0.70 -17.14
CA GLY A 281 -0.57 1.68 -17.35
C GLY A 281 -1.34 1.99 -16.06
N ALA A 282 -2.15 3.06 -16.07
CA ALA A 282 -3.03 3.39 -14.94
C ALA A 282 -4.00 2.24 -14.61
N GLU A 283 -4.49 1.53 -15.62
CA GLU A 283 -5.38 0.36 -15.44
C GLU A 283 -4.69 -0.81 -14.73
N ASP A 284 -3.40 -1.03 -14.98
CA ASP A 284 -2.62 -2.06 -14.30
C ASP A 284 -2.37 -1.70 -12.83
N VAL A 285 -2.05 -0.42 -12.56
CA VAL A 285 -1.92 0.11 -11.20
C VAL A 285 -3.24 -0.08 -10.44
N LEU A 286 -4.36 0.36 -11.01
CA LEU A 286 -5.68 0.21 -10.38
C LEU A 286 -6.06 -1.25 -10.16
N SER A 287 -5.74 -2.13 -11.12
CA SER A 287 -6.00 -3.56 -10.99
C SER A 287 -5.16 -4.22 -9.89
N LEU A 288 -3.90 -3.81 -9.72
CA LEU A 288 -3.04 -4.31 -8.65
C LEU A 288 -3.52 -3.81 -7.29
N LEU A 289 -3.92 -2.53 -7.20
CA LEU A 289 -4.49 -1.96 -5.99
C LEU A 289 -5.80 -2.68 -5.61
N ASP A 290 -6.72 -2.89 -6.55
CA ASP A 290 -7.92 -3.69 -6.33
C ASP A 290 -7.60 -5.13 -5.90
N TRP A 291 -6.66 -5.79 -6.58
CA TRP A 291 -6.21 -7.13 -6.20
C TRP A 291 -5.66 -7.16 -4.77
N SER A 292 -4.92 -6.15 -4.35
CA SER A 292 -4.41 -6.00 -2.99
C SER A 292 -5.43 -5.44 -1.99
N ALA A 293 -6.67 -5.16 -2.41
CA ALA A 293 -7.69 -4.47 -1.61
C ALA A 293 -7.23 -3.10 -1.07
N LEU A 294 -6.48 -2.38 -1.89
CA LEU A 294 -6.07 -1.00 -1.71
C LEU A 294 -6.76 -0.10 -2.73
N ARG A 295 -6.67 1.21 -2.51
CA ARG A 295 -7.13 2.25 -3.44
C ARG A 295 -5.97 3.14 -3.85
N PRO A 296 -6.04 3.85 -4.99
CA PRO A 296 -5.10 4.91 -5.27
C PRO A 296 -5.21 6.03 -4.22
N MET A 297 -4.10 6.70 -3.97
CA MET A 297 -4.12 7.99 -3.29
C MET A 297 -4.73 9.03 -4.22
N THR A 298 -5.49 9.96 -3.65
CA THR A 298 -5.83 11.19 -4.35
C THR A 298 -4.58 12.06 -4.47
N GLU A 299 -4.58 13.00 -5.40
CA GLU A 299 -3.48 13.96 -5.54
C GLU A 299 -3.27 14.79 -4.25
N LEU A 300 -4.36 15.13 -3.56
CA LEU A 300 -4.34 15.85 -2.27
C LEU A 300 -3.69 15.03 -1.16
N GLU A 301 -3.97 13.72 -1.12
CA GLU A 301 -3.29 12.82 -0.20
C GLU A 301 -1.83 12.63 -0.57
N PHE A 302 -1.50 12.52 -1.85
CA PHE A 302 -0.12 12.41 -2.32
C PHE A 302 0.69 13.63 -1.88
N GLU A 303 0.18 14.83 -2.10
CA GLU A 303 0.89 16.07 -1.76
C GLU A 303 1.08 16.28 -0.25
N LYS A 304 0.14 15.81 0.59
CA LYS A 304 0.34 15.79 2.05
C LYS A 304 1.51 14.90 2.47
N ASN A 305 1.79 13.84 1.71
CA ASN A 305 2.78 12.81 2.05
C ASN A 305 4.13 13.01 1.36
N LEU A 306 4.34 14.12 0.64
CA LEU A 306 5.65 14.57 0.16
C LEU A 306 6.46 15.19 1.30
#